data_AF-A0A1Y3BP46-F1
#
_entry.id   AF-A0A1Y3BP46-F1
#
_cell.length_a   1.000
_cell.length_b   1.000
_cell.length_c   1.000
_cell.angle_alpha   90.00
_cell.angle_beta   90.00
_cell.angle_gamma   90.00
#
_symmetry.space_group_name_H-M   'P 1'
#
loop_
_entity.id
_entity.type
_entity.pdbx_description
1 polymer ?
#
loop_
_entity_poly.entity_id
_entity_poly.type
_entity_poly.pdbx_seq_one_letter_code
_entity_poly.pdbx_strand_id
1 'polypeptide(L)' 'MVVMGQSAWLNCSYDLENEELYSIKWYHWNADSEAKGEFYRWIPKDSPPGQMFQMEGIYLD' A
#
# COMPACT_ATOMS: atom_id res chain seq x y z
N MET A 1 -11.74 -12.16 9.53
CA MET A 1 -10.76 -12.48 10.59
C MET A 1 -9.38 -12.43 9.95
N VAL A 2 -8.43 -11.71 10.54
CA VAL A 2 -7.03 -11.72 10.10
C VAL A 2 -6.28 -12.66 11.03
N VAL A 3 -5.52 -13.59 10.46
CA VAL A 3 -4.77 -14.62 11.21
C VAL A 3 -3.29 -14.27 11.14
N MET A 4 -2.62 -14.25 12.29
CA MET A 4 -1.18 -13.98 12.36
C MET A 4 -0.40 -14.95 11.49
N GLY A 5 0.54 -14.43 10.71
CA GLY A 5 1.39 -15.20 9.80
C GLY A 5 0.72 -15.60 8.48
N GLN A 6 -0.54 -15.23 8.23
CA GLN A 6 -1.19 -15.40 6.93
C GLN A 6 -1.25 -14.08 6.15
N SER A 7 -1.29 -14.18 4.82
CA SER A 7 -1.54 -13.03 3.95
C SER A 7 -2.87 -12.37 4.28
N ALA A 8 -2.92 -11.05 4.12
CA ALA A 8 -4.11 -10.25 4.36
C ALA A 8 -4.35 -9.29 3.19
N TRP A 9 -5.62 -9.03 2.90
CA TRP A 9 -6.03 -8.07 1.88
C TRP A 9 -6.13 -6.67 2.48
N LEU A 10 -5.42 -5.73 1.86
CA LEU A 10 -5.55 -4.30 2.13
C LEU A 10 -6.44 -3.69 1.05
N ASN A 11 -7.64 -3.27 1.43
CA ASN A 11 -8.58 -2.61 0.52
C ASN A 11 -8.74 -1.15 0.92
N CYS A 12 -8.66 -0.25 -0.06
CA CYS A 12 -8.95 1.17 0.10
C CYS A 12 -10.07 1.54 -0.86
N SER A 13 -11.28 1.65 -0.33
CA SER A 13 -12.42 2.24 -1.05
C SER A 13 -12.42 3.75 -0.82
N TYR A 14 -12.55 4.52 -1.89
CA TYR A 14 -12.53 5.98 -1.87
C TYR A 14 -13.69 6.51 -2.74
N ASP A 15 -14.20 7.67 -2.37
CA ASP A 15 -15.17 8.45 -3.17
C ASP A 15 -14.50 9.78 -3.52
N LEU A 16 -14.37 10.06 -4.81
CA LEU A 16 -13.73 11.27 -5.32
C LEU A 16 -14.73 12.36 -5.68
N GLU A 17 -16.03 12.05 -5.57
CA GLU A 17 -17.12 12.87 -6.12
C GLU A 17 -16.85 13.24 -7.59
N ASN A 18 -16.32 14.44 -7.85
CA ASN A 18 -16.05 14.96 -9.20
C ASN A 18 -14.55 15.15 -9.50
N GLU A 19 -13.65 14.67 -8.64
CA GLU A 19 -12.21 14.83 -8.78
C GLU A 19 -11.53 13.57 -9.33
N GLU A 20 -10.31 13.74 -9.84
CA GLU A 20 -9.46 12.63 -10.27
C GLU A 20 -8.57 12.12 -9.13
N LEU A 21 -8.41 10.81 -9.04
CA LEU A 21 -7.50 10.22 -8.07
C LEU A 21 -6.06 10.51 -8.48
N TYR A 22 -5.34 11.23 -7.63
CA TYR A 22 -3.92 11.52 -7.81
C TYR A 22 -3.04 10.29 -7.51
N SER A 23 -3.18 9.71 -6.31
CA SER A 23 -2.43 8.53 -5.91
C SER A 23 -3.04 7.85 -4.68
N ILE A 24 -2.90 6.53 -4.58
CA ILE A 24 -3.08 5.76 -3.34
C ILE A 24 -1.71 5.33 -2.87
N LYS A 25 -1.42 5.49 -1.58
CA LYS A 25 -0.13 5.12 -0.98
C LYS A 25 -0.36 4.34 0.29
N TRP A 26 0.38 3.25 0.45
CA TRP A 26 0.36 2.45 1.66
C TRP A 26 1.68 2.62 2.40
N TYR A 27 1.55 2.95 3.67
CA TYR A 27 2.67 3.12 4.58
C TYR A 27 2.61 2.05 5.66
N HIS A 28 3.76 1.46 5.96
CA HIS A 28 3.94 0.67 7.15
C HIS A 28 4.64 1.54 8.20
N TRP A 29 4.03 1.63 9.38
CA TRP A 29 4.61 2.31 10.53
C TRP A 29 4.31 1.50 11.78
N ASN A 30 5.36 0.89 12.35
CA ASN A 30 5.31 0.25 13.65
C ASN A 30 6.50 0.76 14.45
N ALA A 31 6.27 1.18 15.70
CA ALA A 31 7.30 1.72 16.59
C ALA A 31 8.40 0.69 16.91
N ASP A 32 8.06 -0.61 16.85
CA ASP A 32 8.98 -1.72 17.11
C ASP A 32 9.64 -2.25 15.83
N SER A 33 9.31 -1.71 14.65
CA SER A 33 9.88 -2.11 13.36
C SER A 33 10.96 -1.13 12.90
N GLU A 34 12.10 -1.67 12.45
CA GLU A 34 13.14 -0.89 11.77
C GLU A 34 12.71 -0.50 10.35
N ALA A 35 11.85 -1.30 9.73
CA ALA A 35 11.31 -1.09 8.39
C ALA A 35 10.03 -0.24 8.46
N LYS A 36 10.13 1.02 8.05
CA LYS A 36 9.02 2.00 8.06
C LYS A 36 9.07 2.89 6.82
N GLY A 37 7.90 3.18 6.25
CA GLY A 37 7.79 4.01 5.05
C GLY A 37 6.74 3.54 4.07
N GLU A 38 6.80 4.08 2.85
CA GLU A 38 5.95 3.69 1.72
C GLU A 38 6.40 2.32 1.20
N PHE A 39 5.49 1.35 1.12
CA PHE A 39 5.80 0.02 0.56
C PHE A 39 5.01 -0.27 -0.72
N TYR A 40 3.91 0.46 -0.96
CA TYR A 40 3.16 0.38 -2.21
C TYR A 40 2.57 1.73 -2.58
N ARG A 41 2.56 2.04 -3.88
CA ARG A 41 1.89 3.20 -4.45
C ARG A 41 1.19 2.86 -5.74
N TRP A 42 -0.01 3.40 -5.89
CA TRP A 42 -0.79 3.35 -7.12
C TRP A 42 -1.04 4.77 -7.63
N ILE A 43 -0.60 5.06 -8.85
CA ILE A 43 -0.83 6.31 -9.58
C ILE A 43 -1.49 5.94 -10.91
N PRO A 44 -2.77 6.31 -11.16
CA PRO A 44 -3.47 5.89 -12.39
C PRO A 44 -2.82 6.40 -13.68
N LYS A 45 -2.07 7.50 -13.59
CA LYS A 45 -1.42 8.15 -14.72
C LYS A 45 -0.04 7.56 -15.05
N ASP A 46 0.51 6.69 -14.20
CA ASP A 46 1.82 6.06 -14.41
C ASP A 46 1.71 4.76 -15.23
N SER A 47 2.84 4.32 -15.81
CA SER A 47 2.96 3.04 -16.52
C SER A 47 4.23 2.28 -16.07
N PRO A 48 4.11 1.21 -15.26
CA PRO A 48 2.87 0.65 -14.72
C PRO A 48 2.25 1.54 -13.63
N PRO A 49 0.93 1.48 -13.41
CA PRO A 49 0.26 2.33 -12.42
C PRO A 49 0.60 1.95 -10.98
N GLY A 50 1.03 0.71 -10.73
CA GLY A 50 1.46 0.22 -9.43
C GLY A 50 2.98 0.17 -9.30
N GLN A 51 3.50 0.63 -8.17
CA GLN A 51 4.91 0.58 -7.80
C GLN A 51 5.05 -0.04 -6.41
N MET A 52 5.94 -1.02 -6.29
CA MET A 52 6.28 -1.69 -5.03
C MET A 52 7.64 -1.22 -4.56
N PHE A 53 7.77 -0.94 -3.26
CA PHE A 53 9.05 -0.60 -2.64
C PHE A 53 9.42 -1.74 -1.70
N GLN A 54 10.60 -2.34 -1.94
CA GLN A 54 11.08 -3.43 -1.10
C GLN A 54 11.25 -2.94 0.33
N MET A 55 10.66 -3.69 1.25
CA MET A 55 10.69 -3.40 2.67
C MET A 55 10.78 -4.72 3.43
N GLU A 56 11.66 -4.80 4.42
CA GLU A 56 11.84 -6.02 5.20
C GLU A 56 10.54 -6.43 5.90
N GLY A 57 10.19 -7.71 5.80
CA GLY A 57 8.97 -8.25 6.38
C GLY A 57 7.67 -7.92 5.61
N ILE A 58 7.74 -7.17 4.51
CA ILE A 58 6.60 -6.90 3.63
C ILE A 58 6.77 -7.65 2.31
N TYR A 59 5.82 -8.54 2.03
CA TYR A 59 5.74 -9.29 0.78
C TYR A 59 4.41 -8.98 0.11
N LEU A 60 4.47 -8.53 -1.14
CA LEU A 60 3.30 -8.22 -1.97
C LEU A 60 3.18 -9.27 -3.08
N ASP A 61 1.96 -9.73 -3.33
CA ASP A 61 1.60 -10.67 -4.39
C ASP A 61 0.87 -10.00 -5.58
#